data_AF-F2Q872-F1
#
_entry.id   AF-F2Q872-F1
#
_cell.length_a   1.000
_cell.length_b   1.000
_cell.length_c   1.000
_cell.angle_alpha   90.00
_cell.angle_beta   90.00
_cell.angle_gamma   90.00
#
_symmetry.space_group_name_H-M   'P 1'
#
loop_
_entity.id
_entity.type
_entity.pdbx_description
1 polymer ?
#
loop_
_entity_poly.entity_id
_entity_poly.type
_entity_poly.pdbx_seq_one_letter_code
_entity_poly.pdbx_strand_id
1 'polypeptide(L)'
;MQTATAVTAFSLYQSHSTPFVLEADIASGLPDLVAADFLEKNAILTLWQGTEALRHVSGIISEVSLGENNHWQMRYHLTIVPPLWRCGLRQNFRIFQQQDIRTISSILLSENGVTAWTPVFYDPHPAREFCVQYGETDLAFLTRLWAEEGIFYFDWHAPEGPAQKLVLCDDAAGVSSLGEIR
;
A
#
# COMPACT_ATOMS: atom_id res chain seq x y z
N MET A 1 -5.08 -6.67 20.89
CA MET A 1 -5.07 -5.60 21.90
C MET A 1 -5.15 -4.28 21.15
N GLN A 2 -6.20 -3.49 21.38
CA GLN A 2 -6.33 -2.17 20.79
C GLN A 2 -5.47 -1.22 21.62
N THR A 3 -4.30 -0.88 21.12
CA THR A 3 -3.39 0.06 21.80
C THR A 3 -4.06 1.43 21.79
N ALA A 4 -4.45 1.94 22.95
CA ALA A 4 -5.03 3.28 23.08
C ALA A 4 -3.97 4.31 22.71
N THR A 5 -3.96 4.70 21.43
CA THR A 5 -2.99 5.58 20.81
C THR A 5 -3.74 6.76 20.22
N ALA A 6 -3.26 7.97 20.50
CA ALA A 6 -3.82 9.20 19.95
C ALA A 6 -2.88 9.74 18.86
N VAL A 7 -3.42 10.03 17.68
CA VAL A 7 -2.66 10.68 16.60
C VAL A 7 -2.49 12.15 16.96
N THR A 8 -1.25 12.63 16.93
CA THR A 8 -0.88 14.02 17.24
C THR A 8 -0.55 14.83 16.00
N ALA A 9 0.04 14.21 14.98
CA ALA A 9 0.27 14.77 13.66
C ALA A 9 0.30 13.64 12.62
N PHE A 10 0.00 13.97 11.35
CA PHE A 10 0.20 13.06 10.24
C PHE A 10 0.45 13.81 8.93
N SER A 11 1.13 13.17 7.99
CA SER A 11 1.32 13.62 6.60
C SER A 11 1.10 12.45 5.66
N LEU A 12 0.26 12.64 4.64
CA LEU A 12 -0.10 11.60 3.66
C LEU A 12 0.35 12.04 2.26
N TYR A 13 1.23 11.24 1.66
CA TYR A 13 1.73 11.44 0.30
C TYR A 13 1.17 10.36 -0.61
N GLN A 14 0.38 10.76 -1.60
CA GLN A 14 -0.35 9.85 -2.50
C GLN A 14 -0.28 10.32 -3.95
N SER A 15 -0.07 9.38 -4.86
CA SER A 15 -0.12 9.60 -6.30
C SER A 15 -0.48 8.30 -7.02
N HIS A 16 -0.99 8.42 -8.24
CA HIS A 16 -1.15 7.26 -9.12
C HIS A 16 0.23 6.69 -9.47
N SER A 17 0.28 5.36 -9.61
CA SER A 17 1.47 4.60 -9.97
C SER A 17 2.64 4.77 -9.00
N THR A 18 2.37 5.08 -7.74
CA THR A 18 3.38 5.09 -6.67
C THR A 18 2.74 4.61 -5.37
N PRO A 19 3.39 3.72 -4.59
CA PRO A 19 2.89 3.37 -3.27
C PRO A 19 2.80 4.62 -2.39
N PHE A 20 1.68 4.80 -1.68
CA PHE A 20 1.57 5.94 -0.78
C PHE A 20 2.52 5.81 0.42
N VAL A 21 2.79 6.95 1.05
CA VAL A 21 3.49 7.02 2.34
C VAL A 21 2.65 7.84 3.30
N LEU A 22 2.32 7.25 4.44
CA LEU A 22 1.65 7.91 5.56
C LEU A 22 2.60 7.97 6.74
N GLU A 23 3.04 9.18 7.08
CA GLU A 23 3.79 9.47 8.29
C GLU A 23 2.81 9.85 9.39
N ALA A 24 2.90 9.22 10.57
CA ALA A 24 2.00 9.48 11.68
C ALA A 24 2.75 9.52 13.02
N ASP A 25 2.58 10.61 13.76
CA ASP A 25 3.04 10.75 15.13
C ASP A 25 1.92 10.36 16.10
N ILE A 26 2.17 9.35 16.91
CA ILE A 26 1.22 8.86 17.91
C ILE A 26 1.74 9.07 19.33
N ALA A 27 0.83 9.38 20.26
CA ALA A 27 1.08 9.34 21.68
C ALA A 27 0.42 8.09 22.27
N SER A 28 1.19 7.29 23.00
CA SER A 28 0.74 6.10 23.72
C SER A 28 0.96 6.25 25.21
N GLY A 29 0.06 5.69 26.02
CA GLY A 29 0.28 5.52 27.46
C GLY A 29 1.22 4.34 27.79
N LEU A 30 1.61 3.53 26.80
CA LEU A 30 2.53 2.41 26.96
C LEU A 30 3.94 2.84 26.51
N PRO A 31 4.91 3.00 27.44
CA PRO A 31 6.25 3.46 27.13
C PRO A 31 7.22 2.36 26.68
N ASP A 32 6.82 1.10 26.79
CA ASP A 32 7.65 -0.09 26.61
C ASP A 32 7.39 -0.82 25.27
N LEU A 33 6.67 -0.19 24.34
CA LEU A 33 6.43 -0.78 23.02
C LEU A 33 7.74 -0.79 22.21
N VAL A 34 8.07 -1.96 21.67
CA VAL A 34 9.27 -2.17 20.85
C VAL A 34 8.92 -2.22 19.38
N ALA A 35 9.92 -2.18 18.50
CA ALA A 35 9.68 -2.22 17.05
C ALA A 35 8.84 -3.42 16.58
N ALA A 36 9.04 -4.60 17.20
CA ALA A 36 8.25 -5.80 16.92
C ALA A 36 6.75 -5.66 17.29
N ASP A 37 6.40 -4.68 18.12
CA ASP A 37 5.00 -4.38 18.42
C ASP A 37 4.29 -3.61 17.30
N PHE A 38 5.04 -3.04 16.36
CA PHE A 38 4.52 -2.22 15.27
C PHE A 38 4.77 -2.82 13.89
N LEU A 39 6.02 -3.22 13.59
CA LEU A 39 6.44 -3.60 12.25
C LEU A 39 5.60 -4.73 11.65
N GLU A 40 5.26 -4.60 10.36
CA GLU A 40 4.43 -5.54 9.59
C GLU A 40 3.00 -5.76 10.13
N LYS A 41 2.57 -4.98 11.13
CA LYS A 41 1.18 -4.99 11.58
C LYS A 41 0.34 -4.01 10.76
N ASN A 42 -0.92 -4.37 10.57
CA ASN A 42 -1.89 -3.50 9.93
C ASN A 42 -2.20 -2.29 10.83
N ALA A 43 -2.17 -1.11 10.25
CA ALA A 43 -2.56 0.16 10.87
C ALA A 43 -3.64 0.84 10.03
N ILE A 44 -4.52 1.57 10.70
CA ILE A 44 -5.62 2.30 10.06
C ILE A 44 -5.66 3.70 10.66
N LEU A 45 -5.42 4.71 9.83
CA LEU A 45 -5.74 6.10 10.16
C LEU A 45 -7.20 6.37 9.78
N THR A 46 -7.98 6.88 10.73
CA THR A 46 -9.36 7.30 10.46
C THR A 46 -9.46 8.80 10.62
N LEU A 47 -9.92 9.48 9.57
CA LEU A 47 -10.19 10.91 9.56
C LEU A 47 -11.64 11.13 9.97
N TRP A 48 -11.82 11.84 11.09
CA TRP A 48 -13.14 12.13 11.66
C TRP A 48 -13.54 13.58 11.41
N GLN A 49 -14.80 13.80 11.06
CA GLN A 49 -15.45 15.10 11.09
C GLN A 49 -16.65 15.02 12.05
N GLY A 50 -16.47 15.56 13.27
CA GLY A 50 -17.45 15.38 14.33
C GLY A 50 -17.56 13.90 14.72
N THR A 51 -18.74 13.33 14.53
CA THR A 51 -19.03 11.90 14.81
C THR A 51 -18.95 11.01 13.57
N GLU A 52 -18.69 11.57 12.40
CA GLU A 52 -18.66 10.84 11.13
C GLU A 52 -17.23 10.52 10.72
N ALA A 53 -16.96 9.26 10.38
CA ALA A 53 -15.69 8.84 9.79
C ALA A 53 -15.71 9.14 8.30
N LEU A 54 -14.95 10.16 7.87
CA LEU A 54 -14.93 10.60 6.48
C LEU A 54 -14.04 9.72 5.59
N ARG A 55 -12.95 9.18 6.15
CA ARG A 55 -11.95 8.45 5.38
C ARG A 55 -11.16 7.51 6.26
N HIS A 56 -10.87 6.33 5.71
CA HIS A 56 -9.93 5.37 6.28
C HIS A 56 -8.73 5.22 5.35
N VAL A 57 -7.53 5.30 5.91
CA VAL A 57 -6.27 4.97 5.22
C VAL A 57 -5.66 3.79 5.94
N SER A 58 -5.63 2.65 5.26
CA SER A 58 -5.14 1.39 5.81
C SER A 58 -3.76 1.08 5.26
N GLY A 59 -2.96 0.31 5.97
CA GLY A 59 -1.64 -0.07 5.50
C GLY A 59 -0.92 -0.94 6.49
N ILE A 60 0.35 -1.19 6.21
CA ILE A 60 1.27 -1.88 7.11
C ILE A 60 2.29 -0.88 7.63
N ILE A 61 2.72 -1.05 8.87
CA ILE A 61 3.80 -0.23 9.43
C ILE A 61 5.14 -0.78 8.91
N SER A 62 5.85 0.02 8.11
CA SER A 62 7.17 -0.31 7.55
C SER A 62 8.31 0.19 8.41
N GLU A 63 8.10 1.28 9.15
CA GLU A 63 9.11 1.89 10.00
C GLU A 63 8.47 2.42 11.29
N VAL A 64 9.23 2.34 12.38
CA VAL A 64 8.90 2.97 13.65
C VAL A 64 10.16 3.59 14.26
N SER A 65 10.04 4.83 14.71
CA SER A 65 11.07 5.49 15.51
C SER A 65 10.48 6.06 16.79
N LEU A 66 11.33 6.17 17.82
CA LEU A 66 10.95 6.66 19.14
C LEU A 66 11.05 8.18 19.15
N GLY A 67 9.99 8.83 19.60
CA GLY A 67 9.96 10.26 19.84
C GLY A 67 10.27 10.61 21.29
N GLU A 68 9.80 11.78 21.72
CA GLU A 68 9.95 12.26 23.10
C GLU A 68 9.11 11.45 24.10
N ASN A 69 9.67 11.24 25.29
CA ASN A 69 8.98 10.71 26.45
C ASN A 69 8.76 11.83 27.47
N ASN A 70 7.51 12.21 27.72
CA ASN A 70 7.17 13.25 28.71
C ASN A 70 6.81 12.69 30.10
N HIS A 71 7.22 11.45 30.40
CA HIS A 71 6.94 10.67 31.62
C HIS A 71 5.50 10.16 31.76
N TRP A 72 4.53 10.71 31.04
CA TRP A 72 3.13 10.26 31.05
C TRP A 72 2.72 9.58 29.75
N GLN A 73 3.34 9.97 28.64
CA GLN A 73 3.08 9.45 27.31
C GLN A 73 4.40 9.29 26.56
N MET A 74 4.49 8.21 25.80
CA MET A 74 5.58 7.95 24.87
C MET A 74 5.11 8.28 23.45
N ARG A 75 5.92 9.05 22.72
CA ARG A 75 5.67 9.33 21.31
C ARG A 75 6.35 8.30 20.42
N TYR A 76 5.65 7.88 19.38
CA TYR A 76 6.17 7.03 18.32
C TYR A 76 5.88 7.69 16.99
N HIS A 77 6.86 7.67 16.10
CA HIS A 77 6.70 8.07 14.72
C HIS A 77 6.60 6.81 13.86
N LEU A 78 5.53 6.69 13.10
CA LEU A 78 5.21 5.53 12.29
C LEU A 78 5.22 5.90 10.81
N THR A 79 5.86 5.07 9.99
CA THR A 79 5.67 5.10 8.54
C THR A 79 4.76 3.94 8.14
N ILE A 80 3.63 4.28 7.53
CA ILE A 80 2.60 3.35 7.07
C ILE A 80 2.56 3.39 5.55
N VAL A 81 2.62 2.21 4.92
CA VAL A 81 2.69 2.03 3.46
C VAL A 81 1.67 0.98 3.01
N PRO A 82 1.28 0.93 1.73
CA PRO A 82 0.40 -0.12 1.25
C PRO A 82 1.16 -1.46 1.20
N PRO A 83 0.43 -2.60 1.26
CA PRO A 83 0.98 -3.94 1.01
C PRO A 83 1.92 -4.04 -0.20
N LEU A 84 1.64 -3.32 -1.28
CA LEU A 84 2.43 -3.30 -2.52
C LEU A 84 3.89 -2.90 -2.29
N TRP A 85 4.18 -2.09 -1.26
CA TRP A 85 5.54 -1.69 -0.92
C TRP A 85 6.49 -2.87 -0.68
N ARG A 86 5.99 -4.00 -0.15
CA ARG A 86 6.78 -5.23 0.07
C ARG A 86 7.46 -5.75 -1.19
N CYS A 87 6.85 -5.54 -2.36
CA CYS A 87 7.43 -5.90 -3.66
C CYS A 87 8.76 -5.15 -3.93
N GLY A 88 9.02 -4.03 -3.23
CA GLY A 88 10.27 -3.27 -3.33
C GLY A 88 11.43 -3.83 -2.52
N LEU A 89 11.19 -4.80 -1.63
CA LEU A 89 12.20 -5.29 -0.67
C LEU A 89 13.08 -6.41 -1.18
N ARG A 90 12.70 -7.03 -2.31
CA ARG A 90 13.43 -8.15 -2.90
C ARG A 90 13.76 -7.87 -4.36
N GLN A 91 14.94 -8.30 -4.78
CA GLN A 91 15.45 -8.20 -6.14
C GLN A 91 15.62 -9.62 -6.70
N ASN A 92 15.20 -9.83 -7.94
CA ASN A 92 15.16 -11.17 -8.54
C ASN A 92 15.66 -11.19 -9.99
N PHE A 93 15.96 -12.40 -10.48
CA PHE A 93 16.19 -12.71 -11.89
C PHE A 93 15.22 -13.81 -12.31
N ARG A 94 14.25 -13.50 -13.18
CA ARG A 94 13.17 -14.43 -13.54
C ARG A 94 12.80 -14.32 -15.01
N ILE A 95 12.35 -15.43 -15.60
CA ILE A 95 11.85 -15.50 -16.97
C ILE A 95 10.39 -15.91 -16.90
N PHE A 96 9.52 -15.14 -17.56
CA PHE A 96 8.12 -15.44 -17.80
C PHE A 96 7.93 -15.69 -19.29
N GLN A 97 7.37 -16.85 -19.66
CA GLN A 97 7.13 -17.22 -21.07
C GLN A 97 5.66 -17.53 -21.24
N GLN A 98 5.06 -17.01 -22.32
CA GLN A 98 3.64 -17.22 -22.64
C GLN A 98 2.71 -16.83 -21.48
N GLN A 99 3.02 -15.74 -20.76
CA GLN A 99 2.23 -15.23 -19.65
C GLN A 99 1.69 -13.84 -19.95
N ASP A 100 0.43 -13.60 -19.62
CA ASP A 100 -0.18 -12.27 -19.67
C ASP A 100 0.15 -11.44 -18.42
N ILE A 101 -0.11 -10.12 -18.51
CA ILE A 101 0.20 -9.18 -17.44
C ILE A 101 -0.53 -9.47 -16.13
N ARG A 102 -1.78 -9.95 -16.19
CA ARG A 102 -2.58 -10.31 -15.01
C ARG A 102 -1.95 -11.52 -14.32
N THR A 103 -1.52 -12.51 -15.09
CA THR A 103 -0.89 -13.72 -14.56
C THR A 103 0.45 -13.41 -13.91
N ILE A 104 1.32 -12.64 -14.57
CA ILE A 104 2.60 -12.17 -13.99
C ILE A 104 2.35 -11.37 -12.71
N SER A 105 1.40 -10.44 -12.73
CA SER A 105 1.02 -9.62 -11.57
C SER A 105 0.54 -10.49 -10.41
N SER A 106 -0.35 -11.45 -10.67
CA SER A 106 -0.88 -12.37 -9.66
C SER A 106 0.23 -13.16 -8.94
N ILE A 107 1.19 -13.69 -9.71
CA ILE A 107 2.33 -14.45 -9.15
C ILE A 107 3.14 -13.56 -8.22
N LEU A 108 3.58 -12.39 -8.68
CA LEU A 108 4.45 -11.53 -7.89
C LEU A 108 3.74 -10.88 -6.70
N LEU A 109 2.48 -10.47 -6.87
CA LEU A 109 1.69 -9.91 -5.78
C LEU A 109 1.43 -10.95 -4.69
N SER A 110 1.06 -12.18 -5.06
CA SER A 110 0.79 -13.26 -4.09
C SER A 110 2.05 -13.65 -3.31
N GLU A 111 3.19 -13.77 -3.97
CA GLU A 111 4.47 -14.07 -3.32
C GLU A 111 4.92 -13.00 -2.32
N ASN A 112 4.58 -11.73 -2.59
CA ASN A 112 4.84 -10.62 -1.67
C ASN A 112 3.71 -10.42 -0.65
N GLY A 113 2.67 -11.27 -0.63
CA GLY A 113 1.54 -11.23 0.30
C GLY A 113 0.54 -10.10 0.05
N VAL A 114 0.45 -9.58 -1.18
CA VAL A 114 -0.58 -8.64 -1.63
C VAL A 114 -1.77 -9.44 -2.15
N THR A 115 -2.74 -9.69 -1.27
CA THR A 115 -3.89 -10.57 -1.56
C THR A 115 -5.11 -9.83 -2.08
N ALA A 116 -5.31 -8.59 -1.66
CA ALA A 116 -6.44 -7.75 -2.06
C ALA A 116 -6.03 -6.86 -3.23
N TRP A 117 -6.33 -7.31 -4.47
CA TRP A 117 -6.16 -6.49 -5.66
C TRP A 117 -7.25 -6.75 -6.70
N THR A 118 -7.48 -5.79 -7.59
CA THR A 118 -8.49 -5.88 -8.65
C THR A 118 -7.97 -5.27 -9.95
N PRO A 119 -7.83 -6.06 -11.02
CA PRO A 119 -7.57 -5.55 -12.36
C PRO A 119 -8.86 -5.09 -13.04
N VAL A 120 -8.88 -3.85 -13.49
CA VAL A 120 -9.96 -3.20 -14.24
C VAL A 120 -9.38 -2.78 -15.59
N PHE A 121 -9.37 -3.74 -16.52
CA PHE A 121 -8.81 -3.57 -17.86
C PHE A 121 -9.95 -3.47 -18.86
N TYR A 122 -9.93 -2.42 -19.68
CA TYR A 122 -10.87 -2.20 -20.77
C TYR A 122 -10.34 -2.77 -22.08
N ASP A 123 -9.01 -2.80 -22.25
CA ASP A 123 -8.35 -3.35 -23.41
C ASP A 123 -7.81 -4.78 -23.15
N PRO A 124 -7.67 -5.60 -24.21
CA PRO A 124 -7.04 -6.90 -24.09
C PRO A 124 -5.52 -6.76 -23.94
N HIS A 125 -4.97 -7.35 -22.88
CA HIS A 125 -3.53 -7.47 -22.66
C HIS A 125 -3.06 -8.91 -22.96
N PRO A 126 -2.66 -9.23 -24.20
CA PRO A 126 -2.31 -10.59 -24.60
C PRO A 126 -1.05 -11.11 -23.90
N ALA A 127 -0.91 -12.43 -23.88
CA ALA A 127 0.26 -13.08 -23.33
C ALA A 127 1.54 -12.65 -24.07
N ARG A 128 2.58 -12.36 -23.30
CA ARG A 128 3.91 -12.06 -23.82
C ARG A 128 4.61 -13.37 -24.14
N GLU A 129 5.23 -13.45 -25.32
CA GLU A 129 6.02 -14.62 -25.71
C GLU A 129 7.18 -14.85 -24.72
N PHE A 130 7.89 -13.78 -24.38
CA PHE A 130 9.04 -13.80 -23.50
C PHE A 130 9.18 -12.48 -22.73
N CYS A 131 9.34 -12.57 -21.41
CA CYS A 131 9.51 -11.43 -20.52
C CYS A 131 10.51 -11.75 -19.42
N VAL A 132 11.40 -10.82 -19.09
CA VAL A 132 12.48 -11.03 -18.13
C VAL A 132 12.45 -9.95 -17.06
N GLN A 133 12.50 -10.37 -15.81
CA GLN A 133 12.90 -9.55 -14.67
C GLN A 133 14.41 -9.72 -14.50
N TYR A 134 15.19 -8.66 -14.71
CA TYR A 134 16.66 -8.76 -14.73
C TYR A 134 17.29 -7.86 -13.67
N GLY A 135 17.51 -8.41 -12.47
CA GLY A 135 18.21 -7.70 -11.42
C GLY A 135 17.48 -6.43 -10.98
N GLU A 136 16.15 -6.45 -11.00
CA GLU A 136 15.29 -5.36 -10.53
C GLU A 136 14.37 -5.89 -9.43
N THR A 137 13.84 -4.99 -8.59
CA THR A 137 12.88 -5.38 -7.56
C THR A 137 11.56 -5.78 -8.19
N ASP A 138 10.74 -6.56 -7.49
CA ASP A 138 9.43 -6.92 -8.05
C ASP A 138 8.55 -5.70 -8.26
N LEU A 139 8.64 -4.69 -7.38
CA LEU A 139 7.90 -3.44 -7.54
C LEU A 139 8.37 -2.69 -8.79
N ALA A 140 9.69 -2.61 -9.02
CA ALA A 140 10.25 -1.98 -10.22
C ALA A 140 9.81 -2.71 -11.49
N PHE A 141 9.88 -4.04 -11.48
CA PHE A 141 9.44 -4.88 -12.58
C PHE A 141 7.94 -4.72 -12.88
N LEU A 142 7.09 -4.83 -11.86
CA LEU A 142 5.64 -4.66 -12.00
C LEU A 142 5.30 -3.27 -12.50
N THR A 143 5.89 -2.22 -11.91
CA THR A 143 5.64 -0.83 -12.32
C THR A 143 6.04 -0.59 -13.77
N ARG A 144 7.20 -1.13 -14.19
CA ARG A 144 7.64 -1.07 -15.58
C ARG A 144 6.69 -1.80 -16.52
N LEU A 145 6.30 -3.03 -16.19
CA LEU A 145 5.39 -3.82 -17.03
C LEU A 145 4.00 -3.21 -17.14
N TRP A 146 3.45 -2.71 -16.03
CA TRP A 146 2.16 -2.01 -16.04
C TRP A 146 2.25 -0.77 -16.93
N ALA A 147 3.30 0.05 -16.79
CA ALA A 147 3.48 1.23 -17.62
C ALA A 147 3.63 0.91 -19.12
N GLU A 148 4.32 -0.18 -19.49
CA GLU A 148 4.43 -0.63 -20.89
C GLU A 148 3.07 -0.97 -21.52
N GLU A 149 2.10 -1.43 -20.71
CA GLU A 149 0.73 -1.76 -21.12
C GLU A 149 -0.24 -0.57 -20.94
N GLY A 150 0.24 0.61 -20.55
CA GLY A 150 -0.63 1.76 -20.24
C GLY A 150 -1.41 1.63 -18.92
N ILE A 151 -1.08 0.64 -18.09
CA ILE A 151 -1.73 0.38 -16.81
C ILE A 151 -1.11 1.28 -15.73
N PHE A 152 -1.95 2.05 -15.05
CA PHE A 152 -1.62 2.75 -13.82
C PHE A 152 -2.27 2.03 -12.62
N TYR A 153 -1.80 2.34 -11.41
CA TYR A 153 -2.34 1.72 -10.20
C TYR A 153 -2.57 2.71 -9.07
N PHE A 154 -3.47 2.36 -8.17
CA PHE A 154 -3.77 3.13 -6.97
C PHE A 154 -4.40 2.25 -5.89
N ASP A 155 -4.35 2.71 -4.64
CA ASP A 155 -5.06 2.06 -3.54
C ASP A 155 -6.50 2.55 -3.48
N TRP A 156 -7.45 1.64 -3.69
CA TRP A 156 -8.87 1.90 -3.48
C TRP A 156 -9.22 1.66 -2.01
N HIS A 157 -9.98 2.59 -1.43
CA HIS A 157 -10.50 2.51 -0.08
C HIS A 157 -12.01 2.37 -0.12
N ALA A 158 -12.56 1.51 0.74
CA ALA A 158 -14.01 1.38 0.87
C ALA A 158 -14.63 2.69 1.36
N PRO A 159 -15.81 3.08 0.85
CA PRO A 159 -16.56 4.22 1.38
C PRO A 159 -16.89 4.07 2.87
N GLU A 160 -17.13 2.82 3.29
CA GLU A 160 -17.41 2.46 4.66
C GLU A 160 -16.41 1.41 5.15
N GLY A 161 -15.74 1.72 6.26
CA GLY A 161 -14.81 0.81 6.92
C GLY A 161 -13.38 0.80 6.35
N PRO A 162 -12.50 -0.04 6.92
CA PRO A 162 -11.06 0.04 6.68
C PRO A 162 -10.57 -0.80 5.50
N ALA A 163 -11.47 -1.33 4.67
CA ALA A 163 -11.08 -2.19 3.57
C ALA A 163 -10.32 -1.40 2.50
N GLN A 164 -9.19 -1.95 2.07
CA GLN A 164 -8.35 -1.40 1.01
C GLN A 164 -7.95 -2.50 0.03
N LYS A 165 -7.82 -2.15 -1.24
CA LYS A 165 -7.29 -3.03 -2.28
C LYS A 165 -6.48 -2.26 -3.29
N LEU A 166 -5.47 -2.92 -3.86
CA LEU A 166 -4.75 -2.40 -5.01
C LEU A 166 -5.63 -2.48 -6.26
N VAL A 167 -5.77 -1.41 -7.01
CA VAL A 167 -6.45 -1.40 -8.31
C VAL A 167 -5.41 -1.20 -9.40
N LEU A 168 -5.49 -2.03 -10.44
CA LEU A 168 -4.75 -1.85 -11.69
C LEU A 168 -5.75 -1.44 -12.77
N CYS A 169 -5.48 -0.36 -13.50
CA CYS A 169 -6.40 0.16 -14.50
C CYS A 169 -5.67 0.75 -15.71
N ASP A 170 -6.23 0.58 -16.90
CA ASP A 170 -5.70 1.05 -18.19
C ASP A 170 -6.48 2.26 -18.77
N ASP A 171 -7.65 2.59 -18.21
CA ASP A 171 -8.50 3.68 -18.68
C ASP A 171 -8.98 4.58 -17.54
N ALA A 172 -9.07 5.89 -17.79
CA ALA A 172 -9.51 6.88 -16.80
C ALA A 172 -10.97 6.64 -16.32
N ALA A 173 -11.81 6.00 -17.12
CA ALA A 173 -13.17 5.60 -16.74
C ALA A 173 -13.16 4.71 -15.49
N GLY A 174 -12.13 3.87 -15.32
CA GLY A 174 -11.99 3.02 -14.13
C GLY A 174 -11.81 3.82 -12.84
N VAL A 175 -11.13 4.98 -12.88
CA VAL A 175 -10.96 5.86 -11.71
C VAL A 175 -12.30 6.43 -11.25
N SER A 176 -13.11 6.90 -12.21
CA SER A 176 -14.41 7.52 -11.92
C SER A 176 -15.41 6.55 -11.28
N SER A 177 -15.32 5.26 -11.60
CA SER A 177 -16.20 4.21 -11.07
C SER A 177 -15.78 3.69 -9.68
N LEU A 178 -14.50 3.85 -9.33
CA LEU A 178 -13.94 3.37 -8.06
C LEU A 178 -13.75 4.49 -7.03
N GLY A 179 -13.94 5.75 -7.43
CA GLY A 179 -13.74 6.90 -6.56
C GLY A 179 -12.33 7.44 -6.67
N GLU A 180 -12.23 8.76 -6.77
CA GLU A 180 -10.96 9.47 -6.86
C GLU A 180 -10.17 9.35 -5.55
N ILE A 181 -8.84 9.46 -5.66
CA ILE A 181 -7.97 9.73 -4.51
C ILE A 181 -8.41 11.09 -3.94
N ARG A 182 -9.20 11.08 -2.86
CA ARG A 182 -9.66 12.28 -2.14
C ARG A 182 -8.85 12.53 -0.90
#